data_AF-N6URC5-F1
#
_entry.id   AF-N6URC5-F1
#
_cell.length_a   1.000
_cell.length_b   1.000
_cell.length_c   1.000
_cell.angle_alpha   90.00
_cell.angle_beta   90.00
_cell.angle_gamma   90.00
#
_symmetry.space_group_name_H-M   'P 1'
#
loop_
_entity.id
_entity.type
_entity.pdbx_description
1 polymer ?
#
loop_
_entity_poly.entity_id
_entity_poly.type
_entity_poly.pdbx_seq_one_letter_code
_entity_poly.pdbx_strand_id
1 'polypeptide(L)'
;MKATQRLYYKWCMVPLCSSTTFKTSDKLFILVARGKRLKWLKACRRAHKDISVKTTAHICEDHFNLEEDMNNYVKFKLMEDLKKMKANLVPHIFDCQPDRKRSHTNRPFVESLRYILIRYCLYCENLRH
;
A
#
# COMPACT_ATOMS: atom_id res chain seq x y z
N MET A 1 20.28 -17.11 -16.01
CA MET A 1 19.91 -18.00 -14.89
C MET A 1 19.44 -17.12 -13.74
N LYS A 2 18.15 -17.15 -13.37
CA LYS A 2 17.66 -16.36 -12.23
C LYS A 2 18.12 -17.05 -10.94
N ALA A 3 18.85 -16.32 -10.10
CA ALA A 3 19.30 -16.83 -8.81
C ALA A 3 18.09 -17.24 -7.96
N THR A 4 18.05 -18.49 -7.52
CA THR A 4 17.01 -19.03 -6.64
C THR A 4 17.19 -18.40 -5.26
N GLN A 5 16.56 -17.24 -5.04
CA GLN A 5 16.50 -16.65 -3.70
C GLN A 5 15.85 -17.67 -2.75
N ARG A 6 16.45 -17.91 -1.59
CA ARG A 6 15.78 -18.60 -0.48
C ARG A 6 14.53 -17.80 -0.12
N LEU A 7 13.38 -18.20 -0.66
CA LEU A 7 12.10 -17.59 -0.37
C LEU A 7 11.68 -18.01 1.04
N TYR A 8 12.04 -17.21 2.03
CA TYR A 8 11.44 -17.31 3.36
C TYR A 8 9.92 -17.18 3.20
N TYR A 9 9.18 -18.17 3.71
CA TYR A 9 7.73 -18.19 3.61
C TYR A 9 7.13 -16.96 4.29
N LYS A 10 6.49 -16.09 3.50
CA LYS A 10 5.69 -14.97 4.00
C LYS A 10 4.27 -15.12 3.48
N TRP A 11 3.32 -14.71 4.31
CA TRP A 11 1.91 -14.71 3.99
C TRP A 11 1.31 -13.36 4.38
N CYS A 12 0.30 -12.93 3.64
CA CYS A 12 -0.39 -11.69 3.94
C CYS A 12 -1.28 -11.88 5.18
N MET A 13 -1.10 -11.04 6.19
CA MET A 13 -1.90 -11.15 7.41
C MET A 13 -3.37 -10.75 7.23
N VAL A 14 -3.76 -10.09 6.13
CA VAL A 14 -5.15 -9.65 5.93
C VAL A 14 -6.07 -10.88 5.81
N PRO A 15 -7.14 -10.98 6.62
CA PRO A 15 -8.12 -12.06 6.49
C PRO A 15 -8.70 -12.11 5.07
N LEU A 16 -8.89 -13.33 4.55
CA LEU A 16 -9.35 -13.63 3.18
C LEU A 16 -8.35 -13.32 2.06
N CYS A 17 -7.18 -12.75 2.36
CA CYS A 17 -6.10 -12.63 1.39
C CYS A 17 -5.29 -13.93 1.33
N SER A 18 -5.24 -14.56 0.16
CA SER A 18 -4.49 -15.80 -0.07
C SER A 18 -3.07 -15.57 -0.62
N SER A 19 -2.60 -14.32 -0.64
CA SER A 19 -1.28 -13.95 -1.15
C SER A 19 -0.18 -14.47 -0.23
N THR A 20 0.71 -15.29 -0.80
CA THR A 20 1.89 -15.85 -0.12
C THR A 20 3.10 -15.77 -1.04
N THR A 21 4.32 -15.81 -0.50
CA THR A 21 5.54 -15.82 -1.33
C THR A 21 5.66 -17.05 -2.23
N PHE A 22 4.84 -18.09 -2.01
CA PHE A 22 4.77 -19.27 -2.86
C PHE A 22 3.73 -19.10 -3.99
N LYS A 23 2.51 -18.66 -3.67
CA LYS A 23 1.44 -18.48 -4.67
C LYS A 23 1.64 -17.23 -5.53
N THR A 24 2.24 -16.20 -4.94
CA THR A 24 2.42 -14.87 -5.53
C THR A 24 3.83 -14.38 -5.21
N SER A 25 4.83 -15.07 -5.76
CA SER A 25 6.25 -14.79 -5.51
C SER A 25 6.70 -13.41 -5.98
N ASP A 26 6.04 -12.88 -7.01
CA ASP A 26 6.41 -11.60 -7.63
C ASP A 26 5.86 -10.40 -6.85
N LYS A 27 4.90 -10.62 -5.95
CA LYS A 27 4.27 -9.56 -5.18
C LYS A 27 5.17 -9.07 -4.06
N LEU A 28 5.13 -7.76 -3.80
CA LEU A 28 5.85 -7.21 -2.66
C LEU A 28 5.11 -7.50 -1.35
N PHE A 29 5.84 -8.05 -0.39
CA PHE A 29 5.42 -8.13 1.00
C PHE A 29 6.10 -7.02 1.80
N ILE A 30 5.29 -6.20 2.46
CA ILE A 30 5.69 -5.10 3.33
C ILE A 30 5.63 -5.58 4.79
N LEU A 31 6.74 -5.44 5.49
CA LEU A 31 6.84 -5.74 6.91
C LEU A 31 6.10 -4.67 7.72
N VAL A 32 5.28 -5.10 8.69
CA VAL A 32 4.63 -4.16 9.60
C VAL A 32 5.67 -3.40 10.42
N ALA A 33 5.66 -2.06 10.33
CA ALA A 33 6.60 -1.21 11.04
C ALA A 33 6.50 -1.39 12.57
N ARG A 34 7.65 -1.41 13.24
CA ARG A 34 7.74 -1.44 14.71
C ARG A 34 6.98 -0.23 15.29
N GLY A 35 6.20 -0.45 16.36
CA GLY A 35 5.35 0.56 16.99
C GLY A 35 3.98 0.80 16.33
N LYS A 36 3.76 0.38 15.07
CA LYS A 36 2.45 0.54 14.37
C LYS A 36 1.62 -0.75 14.31
N ARG A 37 2.14 -1.84 14.88
CA ARG A 37 1.54 -3.18 14.81
C ARG A 37 0.07 -3.19 15.20
N LEU A 38 -0.29 -2.59 16.33
CA LEU A 38 -1.68 -2.56 16.80
C LEU A 38 -2.62 -1.83 15.84
N LYS A 39 -2.18 -0.69 15.30
CA LYS A 39 -2.96 0.09 14.32
C LYS A 39 -3.18 -0.70 13.03
N TRP A 40 -2.14 -1.40 12.56
CA TRP A 40 -2.21 -2.22 11.34
C TRP A 40 -3.07 -3.46 11.53
N LEU A 41 -2.96 -4.15 12.67
CA LEU A 41 -3.84 -5.27 13.02
C LEU A 41 -5.30 -4.82 13.06
N LYS A 42 -5.58 -3.70 13.73
CA LYS A 42 -6.93 -3.11 13.80
C LYS A 42 -7.47 -2.77 12.41
N ALA A 43 -6.65 -2.16 11.53
CA ALA A 43 -7.03 -1.85 10.15
C ALA A 43 -7.41 -3.11 9.36
N CYS A 44 -6.71 -4.22 9.60
CA CYS A 44 -6.94 -5.52 8.98
C CYS A 44 -8.03 -6.35 9.68
N ARG A 45 -8.76 -5.79 10.64
CA ARG A 45 -9.78 -6.49 11.45
C ARG A 45 -9.23 -7.69 12.22
N ARG A 46 -7.99 -7.60 12.70
CA ARG A 46 -7.38 -8.57 13.61
C ARG A 46 -7.28 -8.03 15.03
N ALA A 47 -7.60 -8.88 15.98
CA ALA A 47 -7.31 -8.65 17.39
C ALA A 47 -5.81 -8.80 17.65
N HIS A 48 -5.34 -8.18 18.73
CA HIS A 48 -3.93 -8.28 19.14
C HIS A 48 -3.50 -9.74 19.39
N LYS A 49 -4.43 -10.59 19.84
CA LYS A 49 -4.20 -12.00 20.17
C LYS A 49 -4.14 -12.89 18.92
N ASP A 50 -4.63 -12.44 17.76
CA ASP A 50 -4.71 -13.25 16.54
C ASP A 50 -3.33 -13.56 15.96
N ILE A 51 -2.34 -12.69 16.23
CA ILE A 51 -0.97 -12.87 15.74
C ILE A 51 -0.01 -12.61 16.89
N SER A 52 0.72 -13.65 17.28
CA SER A 52 1.78 -13.58 18.30
C SER A 52 2.71 -12.40 18.05
N VAL A 53 3.01 -11.66 19.12
CA VAL A 53 3.89 -10.48 19.09
C VAL A 53 5.29 -10.81 18.56
N LYS A 54 5.74 -12.06 18.76
CA LYS A 54 7.03 -12.56 18.27
C LYS A 54 7.04 -12.77 16.74
N THR A 55 5.87 -12.97 16.13
CA THR A 55 5.75 -13.24 14.68
C THR A 55 5.88 -11.95 13.87
N THR A 56 6.78 -11.96 12.88
CA THR A 56 6.87 -10.90 11.88
C THR A 56 5.63 -10.94 11.00
N ALA A 57 4.83 -9.87 11.04
CA ALA A 57 3.64 -9.76 10.23
C ALA A 57 3.96 -9.05 8.92
N HIS A 58 3.40 -9.55 7.82
CA HIS A 58 3.60 -9.00 6.47
C HIS A 58 2.25 -8.75 5.81
N ILE A 59 2.19 -7.74 4.94
CA ILE A 59 1.01 -7.42 4.12
C ILE A 59 1.47 -7.32 2.67
N CYS A 60 0.72 -7.89 1.73
CA CYS A 60 1.05 -7.77 0.30
C CYS A 60 0.71 -6.38 -0.24
N GLU A 61 1.31 -6.03 -1.37
CA GLU A 61 1.11 -4.76 -2.06
C GLU A 61 -0.34 -4.47 -2.44
N ASP A 62 -1.18 -5.48 -2.65
CA ASP A 62 -2.61 -5.31 -3.02
C ASP A 62 -3.40 -4.46 -2.00
N HIS A 63 -2.88 -4.28 -0.78
CA HIS A 63 -3.52 -3.52 0.28
C HIS A 63 -3.05 -2.06 0.38
N PHE A 64 -2.19 -1.63 -0.55
CA PHE A 64 -1.56 -0.31 -0.60
C PHE A 64 -1.59 0.27 -2.01
N ASN A 65 -1.59 1.60 -2.10
CA ASN A 65 -1.27 2.29 -3.33
C ASN A 65 0.21 2.68 -3.28
N LEU A 66 1.12 1.80 -3.74
CA LEU A 66 2.58 1.98 -3.55
C LEU A 66 3.11 3.33 -4.06
N GLU A 67 2.51 3.88 -5.12
CA GLU A 67 2.90 5.17 -5.71
C GLU A 67 2.64 6.34 -4.75
N GLU A 68 1.51 6.30 -4.05
CA GLU A 68 1.11 7.33 -3.11
C GLU A 68 1.61 7.05 -1.69
N ASP A 69 1.77 5.78 -1.32
CA ASP A 69 1.99 5.35 0.05
C ASP A 69 3.47 5.24 0.45
N MET A 70 4.36 5.09 -0.53
CA MET A 70 5.80 5.05 -0.31
C MET A 70 6.41 6.45 -0.45
N ASN A 71 7.33 6.79 0.45
CA ASN A 71 8.12 8.02 0.32
C ASN A 71 9.17 7.91 -0.81
N ASN A 72 9.56 6.70 -1.16
CA ASN A 72 10.65 6.44 -2.08
C ASN A 72 10.28 5.51 -3.24
N TYR A 73 9.02 5.51 -3.70
CA TYR A 73 8.57 4.61 -4.78
C TYR A 73 9.49 4.64 -6.01
N VAL A 74 9.81 5.83 -6.51
CA VAL A 74 10.68 6.02 -7.69
C VAL A 74 12.08 5.44 -7.44
N LYS A 75 12.68 5.72 -6.28
CA LYS A 75 14.01 5.19 -5.92
C LYS A 75 13.99 3.68 -5.68
N PHE A 76 12.93 3.16 -5.06
CA PHE A 76 12.72 1.73 -4.87
C PHE A 76 12.63 1.01 -6.22
N LYS A 77 11.89 1.56 -7.18
CA LYS A 77 11.65 0.93 -8.49
C LYS A 77 12.84 1.05 -9.44
N LEU A 78 13.62 2.12 -9.36
CA LEU A 78 14.77 2.36 -10.23
C LEU A 78 16.10 1.89 -9.65
N MET A 79 16.27 1.92 -8.33
CA MET A 79 17.56 1.67 -7.66
C MET A 79 17.51 0.52 -6.63
N GLU A 80 16.40 -0.21 -6.54
CA GLU A 80 16.21 -1.31 -5.56
C GLU A 80 16.49 -0.90 -4.09
N ASP A 81 16.24 0.37 -3.74
CA ASP A 81 16.44 0.90 -2.39
C ASP A 81 15.51 0.21 -1.35
N LEU A 82 15.73 0.41 -0.05
CA LEU A 82 14.88 -0.13 1.00
C LEU A 82 13.46 0.44 0.94
N LYS A 83 12.44 -0.39 1.13
CA LYS A 83 11.02 0.02 1.14
C LYS A 83 10.73 0.99 2.29
N LYS A 84 10.46 2.26 2.01
CA LYS A 84 10.13 3.28 3.02
C LYS A 84 8.68 3.76 2.86
N MET A 85 7.79 3.18 3.67
CA MET A 85 6.38 3.60 3.75
C MET A 85 6.24 4.91 4.54
N LYS A 86 5.19 5.69 4.24
CA LYS A 86 4.82 6.90 5.01
C LYS A 86 4.63 6.62 6.51
N ALA A 87 4.96 7.60 7.34
CA ALA A 87 4.99 7.44 8.79
C ALA A 87 3.62 7.13 9.43
N ASN A 88 2.50 7.59 8.86
CA ASN A 88 1.17 7.32 9.41
C ASN A 88 0.35 6.36 8.55
N LEU A 89 0.99 5.69 7.60
CA LEU A 89 0.31 4.78 6.71
C LEU A 89 -0.22 3.55 7.45
N VAL A 90 -1.44 3.17 7.11
CA VAL A 90 -2.04 1.87 7.41
C VAL A 90 -2.61 1.30 6.09
N PRO A 91 -2.73 -0.02 5.96
CA PRO A 91 -3.36 -0.62 4.79
C PRO A 91 -4.79 -0.10 4.68
N HIS A 92 -5.19 0.26 3.47
CA HIS A 92 -6.45 0.94 3.24
C HIS A 92 -7.28 0.32 2.10
N ILE A 93 -6.68 -0.56 1.28
CA ILE A 93 -7.35 -1.32 0.22
C ILE A 93 -7.65 -2.74 0.72
N PHE A 94 -8.91 -3.18 0.62
CA PHE A 94 -9.38 -4.46 1.19
C PHE A 94 -10.44 -5.11 0.32
N ASP A 95 -10.17 -5.23 -0.98
CA ASP A 95 -11.14 -5.81 -1.93
C ASP A 95 -11.42 -7.30 -1.68
N CYS A 96 -10.52 -8.00 -0.97
CA CYS A 96 -10.72 -9.37 -0.50
C CYS A 96 -11.80 -9.53 0.60
N GLN A 97 -12.31 -8.43 1.18
CA GLN A 97 -13.29 -8.45 2.26
C GLN A 97 -14.64 -7.88 1.76
N PRO A 98 -15.53 -8.70 1.19
CA PRO A 98 -16.77 -8.23 0.57
C PRO A 98 -17.77 -7.66 1.60
N ASP A 99 -17.69 -8.09 2.85
CA ASP A 99 -18.50 -7.62 3.98
C ASP A 99 -18.02 -6.24 4.52
N ARG A 100 -16.88 -5.74 4.03
CA ARG A 100 -16.34 -4.46 4.44
C ARG A 100 -17.11 -3.32 3.78
N LYS A 101 -18.11 -2.78 4.49
CA LYS A 101 -18.75 -1.51 4.14
C LYS A 101 -17.66 -0.43 4.04
N ARG A 102 -17.36 0.06 2.83
CA ARG A 102 -16.43 1.18 2.62
C ARG A 102 -17.04 2.40 3.32
N SER A 103 -16.41 2.87 4.40
CA SER A 103 -16.85 4.08 5.11
C SER A 103 -16.61 5.37 4.32
N HIS A 104 -15.80 5.27 3.25
CA HIS A 104 -15.60 6.32 2.29
C HIS A 104 -16.04 5.80 0.93
N THR A 105 -17.14 6.32 0.41
CA THR A 105 -17.34 6.38 -1.04
C THR A 105 -16.08 6.98 -1.62
N ASN A 106 -15.41 6.27 -2.53
CA ASN A 106 -14.40 6.85 -3.39
C ASN A 106 -14.96 8.17 -3.93
N ARG A 107 -14.46 9.31 -3.45
CA ARG A 107 -14.32 10.42 -4.40
C ARG A 107 -13.21 9.93 -5.32
N PRO A 108 -13.49 9.63 -6.59
CA PRO A 108 -12.41 9.28 -7.50
C PRO A 108 -11.43 10.45 -7.47
N PHE A 109 -10.16 10.14 -7.21
CA PHE A 109 -9.05 11.09 -7.36
C PHE A 109 -8.89 11.39 -8.85
N VAL A 110 -9.79 12.22 -9.38
CA VAL A 110 -9.72 12.87 -10.69
C VAL A 110 -10.09 14.33 -10.53
N GLU A 111 -9.46 14.99 -9.55
CA GLU A 111 -9.62 16.44 -9.35
C GLU A 111 -8.31 17.22 -9.41
N SER A 112 -7.15 16.58 -9.57
CA SER A 112 -5.86 17.29 -9.69
C SER A 112 -5.49 17.67 -11.12
N LEU A 113 -5.88 16.92 -12.15
CA LEU A 113 -5.61 17.30 -13.55
C LEU A 113 -6.58 18.37 -14.08
N ARG A 114 -7.83 18.40 -13.60
CA ARG A 114 -8.80 19.44 -14.00
C ARG A 114 -8.41 20.82 -13.44
N TYR A 115 -7.93 20.88 -12.19
CA TYR A 115 -7.49 22.13 -11.58
C TYR A 115 -6.18 22.66 -12.21
N ILE A 116 -5.26 21.78 -12.59
CA ILE A 116 -4.01 22.16 -13.28
C ILE A 116 -4.31 22.68 -14.70
N LEU A 117 -5.16 22.00 -15.48
CA LEU A 117 -5.52 22.44 -16.83
C LEU A 117 -6.32 23.74 -16.84
N ILE A 118 -7.26 23.94 -15.90
CA ILE A 118 -7.99 25.20 -15.76
C ILE A 118 -7.03 26.34 -15.39
N ARG A 119 -6.04 26.10 -14.52
CA ARG A 119 -5.03 27.12 -14.18
C ARG A 119 -4.14 27.50 -15.37
N TYR A 120 -3.71 26.55 -16.18
CA TYR A 120 -2.93 26.84 -17.39
C TYR A 120 -3.76 27.60 -18.44
N CYS A 121 -5.04 27.27 -18.60
CA CYS A 121 -5.93 27.95 -19.56
C CYS A 121 -6.17 29.42 -19.16
N LEU A 122 -6.46 29.68 -17.87
CA LEU A 122 -6.65 31.05 -17.35
C LEU A 122 -5.35 31.89 -17.37
N TYR A 123 -4.17 31.26 -17.28
CA TYR A 123 -2.90 31.95 -17.41
C TYR A 123 -2.60 32.34 -18.86
N CYS A 124 -2.99 31.52 -19.84
CA CYS A 124 -2.85 31.81 -21.27
C CYS A 124 -3.84 32.85 -21.81
N GLU A 125 -4.99 33.06 -21.15
CA GLU A 125 -5.94 34.12 -21.52
C GLU A 125 -5.52 35.49 -20.98
N ASN A 126 -4.88 35.56 -19.81
CA ASN A 126 -4.42 36.82 -19.21
C ASN A 126 -3.08 37.36 -19.77
N LEU A 127 -2.42 36.63 -20.68
CA LEU A 127 -1.17 37.04 -21.34
C LEU A 127 -1.39 37.50 -22.80
N ARG A 128 -2.66 37.64 -23.23
CA ARG A 128 -3.05 38.05 -24.60
C ARG A 128 -3.62 39.47 -24.70
N HIS A 129 -3.38 40.32 -23.71
CA HIS A 129 -3.69 41.75 -23.75
C HIS A 129 -2.45 42.59 -23.42
#